data_AF-F9W300-F1
#
_entry.id   AF-F9W300-F1
#
_cell.length_a   1.000
_cell.length_b   1.000
_cell.length_c   1.000
_cell.angle_alpha   90.00
_cell.angle_beta   90.00
_cell.angle_gamma   90.00
#
_symmetry.space_group_name_H-M   'P 1'
#
loop_
_entity.id
_entity.type
_entity.pdbx_description
1 polymer ?
#
loop_
_entity_poly.entity_id
_entity_poly.type
_entity_poly.pdbx_seq_one_letter_code
_entity_poly.pdbx_strand_id
1 'polypeptide(L)'
;PPGTVVDHTITRFNWYDFFLVSQHVRQGTVSPTHYVVVHDDSGWDCDRMQRLSYMLTHLYYNWPGTVRVPAPCQYAHKLAYLQGQNLKKPFDQALANRLFYL
;
A
#
# COMPACT_ATOMS: atom_id res chain seq x y z
N PRO A 1 11.72 -4.93 11.54
CA PRO A 1 11.84 -5.81 10.34
C PRO A 1 10.60 -5.62 9.44
N PRO A 2 10.56 -6.19 8.22
CA PRO A 2 9.30 -6.31 7.47
C PRO A 2 8.21 -6.97 8.33
N GLY A 3 7.01 -6.41 8.34
CA GLY A 3 5.89 -6.84 9.18
C GLY A 3 5.84 -6.19 10.57
N THR A 4 6.79 -5.32 10.94
CA THR A 4 6.71 -4.57 12.20
C THR A 4 5.57 -3.55 12.16
N VAL A 5 4.67 -3.64 13.14
CA VAL A 5 3.55 -2.73 13.34
C VAL A 5 3.78 -1.91 14.62
N VAL A 6 3.43 -0.63 14.57
CA VAL A 6 3.36 0.25 15.75
C VAL A 6 2.02 0.99 15.74
N ASP A 7 1.17 0.68 16.70
CA ASP A 7 -0.20 1.18 16.84
C ASP A 7 -0.45 1.99 18.12
N HIS A 8 0.58 2.15 18.96
CA HIS A 8 0.51 2.89 20.22
C HIS A 8 1.72 3.82 20.39
N THR A 9 1.64 4.73 21.37
CA THR A 9 2.68 5.71 21.77
C THR A 9 2.96 6.84 20.77
N ILE A 10 3.16 6.52 19.49
CA ILE A 10 3.53 7.47 18.42
C ILE A 10 2.38 7.75 17.44
N THR A 11 1.25 7.06 17.62
CA THR A 11 -0.01 7.24 16.89
C THR A 11 -0.79 8.43 17.43
N ARG A 12 -1.81 8.88 16.70
CA ARG A 12 -2.62 10.02 17.12
C ARG A 12 -3.69 9.55 18.10
N PHE A 13 -3.77 10.16 19.28
CA PHE A 13 -4.63 9.74 20.40
C PHE A 13 -6.11 9.47 20.03
N ASN A 14 -6.69 10.26 19.12
CA ASN A 14 -8.10 10.15 18.73
C ASN A 14 -8.32 9.53 17.34
N TRP A 15 -7.30 8.94 16.73
CA TRP A 15 -7.40 8.37 15.38
C TRP A 15 -7.24 6.87 15.44
N TYR A 16 -7.93 6.18 14.53
CA TYR A 16 -7.62 4.79 14.26
C TYR A 16 -6.48 4.76 13.23
N ASP A 17 -5.24 4.77 13.71
CA ASP A 17 -4.05 4.77 12.88
C ASP A 17 -2.95 3.84 13.38
N PHE A 18 -2.07 3.42 12.46
CA PHE A 18 -0.91 2.59 12.78
C PHE A 18 0.21 2.80 11.76
N PHE A 19 1.44 2.52 12.17
CA PHE A 19 2.61 2.47 11.30
C PHE A 19 2.94 1.02 10.97
N LEU A 20 3.25 0.75 9.70
CA LEU A 20 3.69 -0.56 9.23
C LEU A 20 4.98 -0.42 8.44
N VAL A 21 5.99 -1.20 8.84
CA VAL A 21 7.22 -1.40 8.07
C VAL A 21 7.01 -2.62 7.19
N SER A 22 6.59 -2.41 5.94
CA SER A 22 6.33 -3.52 5.03
C SER A 22 7.58 -3.97 4.27
N GLN A 23 8.45 -3.04 3.87
CA GLN A 23 9.61 -3.34 3.02
C GLN A 23 10.94 -3.45 3.79
N HIS A 24 11.84 -4.27 3.27
CA HIS A 24 13.24 -4.30 3.70
C HIS A 24 14.09 -3.37 2.84
N VAL A 25 14.89 -2.51 3.47
CA VAL A 25 15.88 -1.65 2.78
C VAL A 25 17.28 -2.22 2.96
N ARG A 26 18.06 -2.31 1.86
CA ARG A 26 19.45 -2.82 1.92
C ARG A 26 20.44 -1.79 2.46
N GLN A 27 20.16 -0.51 2.27
CA GLN A 27 20.99 0.60 2.68
C GLN A 27 20.12 1.75 3.18
N GLY A 28 20.57 2.44 4.23
CA GLY A 28 19.85 3.56 4.84
C GLY A 28 18.81 3.12 5.87
N THR A 29 18.01 4.10 6.33
CA THR A 29 16.99 3.90 7.35
C THR A 29 15.63 3.59 6.70
N VAL A 30 14.91 2.61 7.25
CA VAL A 30 13.56 2.30 6.75
C VAL A 30 12.59 3.43 7.10
N SER A 31 11.74 3.81 6.15
CA SER A 31 10.63 4.74 6.42
C SER A 31 9.33 3.94 6.56
N PRO A 32 8.73 3.85 7.76
CA PRO A 32 7.43 3.21 7.94
C PRO A 32 6.34 3.89 7.11
N THR A 33 5.30 3.14 6.78
CA THR A 33 4.09 3.66 6.12
C THR A 33 3.02 3.90 7.19
N HIS A 34 2.46 5.12 7.22
CA HIS A 34 1.40 5.51 8.13
C HIS A 34 0.04 5.21 7.50
N TYR A 35 -0.76 4.37 8.15
CA TYR A 35 -2.11 4.03 7.75
C TYR A 35 -3.08 4.70 8.70
N VAL A 36 -4.09 5.37 8.14
CA VAL A 36 -5.19 5.98 8.89
C VAL A 36 -6.48 5.38 8.38
N VAL A 37 -7.22 4.75 9.27
CA VAL A 37 -8.56 4.25 9.02
C VAL A 37 -9.55 5.39 9.29
N VAL A 38 -10.01 6.02 8.22
CA VAL A 38 -10.95 7.16 8.31
C VAL A 38 -12.37 6.70 8.60
N HIS A 39 -12.72 5.50 8.14
CA HIS A 39 -14.02 4.89 8.32
C HIS A 39 -13.87 3.36 8.41
N ASP A 40 -14.60 2.74 9.33
CA ASP A 40 -14.64 1.29 9.53
C ASP A 40 -16.05 0.83 9.88
N ASP A 41 -16.66 0.07 8.97
CA ASP A 41 -17.93 -0.63 9.12
C ASP A 41 -17.76 -2.16 9.08
N SER A 42 -16.52 -2.64 9.05
CA SER A 42 -16.17 -4.05 8.82
C SER A 42 -16.41 -4.95 10.05
N GLY A 43 -16.48 -4.35 11.24
CA GLY A 43 -16.53 -5.07 12.51
C GLY A 43 -15.27 -5.88 12.80
N TRP A 44 -14.15 -5.58 12.13
CA TRP A 44 -12.88 -6.26 12.34
C TRP A 44 -12.13 -5.70 13.54
N ASP A 45 -11.34 -6.57 14.17
CA ASP A 45 -10.35 -6.14 15.14
C ASP A 45 -9.15 -5.46 14.44
N CYS A 46 -8.42 -4.67 15.22
CA CYS A 46 -7.30 -3.90 14.72
C CYS A 46 -6.21 -4.76 14.06
N ASP A 47 -5.92 -5.92 14.64
CA ASP A 47 -4.91 -6.87 14.15
C ASP A 47 -5.29 -7.43 12.76
N ARG A 48 -6.57 -7.71 12.50
CA ARG A 48 -7.03 -8.09 11.14
C ARG A 48 -6.77 -7.01 10.10
N MET A 49 -7.07 -5.75 10.40
CA MET A 49 -6.83 -4.64 9.48
C MET A 49 -5.34 -4.43 9.19
N GLN A 50 -4.50 -4.54 10.22
CA GLN A 50 -3.04 -4.48 10.10
C GLN A 50 -2.49 -5.64 9.25
N ARG A 51 -2.96 -6.87 9.50
CA ARG A 51 -2.57 -8.07 8.74
C ARG A 51 -3.01 -7.98 7.28
N LEU A 52 -4.25 -7.55 7.01
CA LEU A 52 -4.71 -7.35 5.64
C LEU A 52 -3.81 -6.34 4.92
N SER A 53 -3.53 -5.20 5.56
CA SER A 53 -2.67 -4.17 5.00
C SER A 53 -1.29 -4.71 4.65
N TYR A 54 -0.70 -5.53 5.52
CA TYR A 54 0.57 -6.20 5.24
C TYR A 54 0.47 -7.24 4.12
N MET A 55 -0.57 -8.08 4.09
CA MET A 55 -0.79 -9.05 3.02
C MET A 55 -0.88 -8.38 1.64
N LEU A 56 -1.61 -7.26 1.55
CA LEU A 56 -1.72 -6.50 0.30
C LEU A 56 -0.37 -5.99 -0.22
N THR A 57 0.63 -5.80 0.63
CA THR A 57 1.98 -5.38 0.18
C THR A 57 2.76 -6.47 -0.54
N HIS A 58 2.31 -7.72 -0.50
CA HIS A 58 2.96 -8.86 -1.18
C HIS A 58 2.42 -9.06 -2.61
N LEU A 59 1.35 -8.36 -2.99
CA LEU A 59 0.62 -8.61 -4.23
C LEU A 59 1.07 -7.74 -5.40
N TYR A 60 2.22 -7.08 -5.32
CA TYR A 60 2.77 -6.28 -6.41
C TYR A 60 3.65 -7.13 -7.33
N TYR A 61 3.14 -7.50 -8.50
CA TYR A 61 3.74 -8.52 -9.37
C TYR A 61 5.05 -8.12 -10.05
N ASN A 62 5.37 -6.82 -10.10
CA ASN A 62 6.64 -6.35 -10.67
C ASN A 62 7.79 -6.36 -9.64
N TRP A 63 7.59 -6.93 -8.45
CA TRP A 63 8.65 -7.09 -7.44
C TRP A 63 8.48 -8.42 -6.68
N PRO A 64 9.53 -9.27 -6.59
CA PRO A 64 9.44 -10.56 -5.89
C PRO A 64 9.59 -10.40 -4.37
N GLY A 65 8.81 -9.51 -3.77
CA GLY A 65 8.83 -9.23 -2.33
C GLY A 65 7.80 -8.20 -1.91
N THR A 66 7.86 -7.78 -0.64
CA THR A 66 6.97 -6.76 -0.09
C THR A 66 7.33 -5.36 -0.58
N VAL A 67 6.32 -4.60 -1.02
CA VAL A 67 6.45 -3.18 -1.36
C VAL A 67 6.06 -2.27 -0.18
N ARG A 68 6.44 -0.99 -0.24
CA ARG A 68 6.20 0.00 0.82
C ARG A 68 4.71 0.24 1.13
N VAL A 69 3.87 0.23 0.10
CA VAL A 69 2.43 0.54 0.16
C VAL A 69 1.63 -0.66 -0.35
N PRO A 70 0.32 -0.77 -0.08
CA PRO A 70 -0.49 -1.87 -0.60
C PRO A 70 -0.41 -1.95 -2.12
N ALA A 71 -0.42 -3.17 -2.68
CA ALA A 71 -0.32 -3.36 -4.13
C ALA A 71 -1.35 -2.54 -4.94
N PRO A 72 -2.63 -2.38 -4.52
CA PRO A 72 -3.57 -1.51 -5.23
C PRO A 72 -3.10 -0.06 -5.34
N CYS A 73 -2.53 0.50 -4.28
CA CYS A 73 -1.97 1.86 -4.29
C CYS A 73 -0.77 1.96 -5.22
N GLN A 74 0.13 0.97 -5.20
CA GLN A 74 1.30 0.94 -6.07
C GLN A 74 0.91 0.80 -7.55
N TYR A 75 -0.10 -0.03 -7.85
CA TYR A 75 -0.66 -0.19 -9.19
C TYR A 75 -1.30 1.10 -9.69
N ALA A 76 -2.14 1.76 -8.87
CA ALA A 76 -2.73 3.04 -9.20
C ALA A 76 -1.67 4.10 -9.48
N HIS A 77 -0.60 4.15 -8.68
CA HIS A 77 0.52 5.06 -8.89
C HIS A 77 1.22 4.81 -10.24
N LYS A 78 1.53 3.54 -10.56
CA LYS A 78 2.14 3.15 -11.84
C LYS A 78 1.28 3.51 -13.04
N LEU A 79 -0.03 3.20 -12.98
CA LEU A 79 -0.98 3.52 -14.04
C LEU A 79 -1.11 5.04 -14.24
N ALA A 80 -1.30 5.80 -13.15
CA ALA A 80 -1.40 7.25 -13.21
C ALA A 80 -0.13 7.89 -13.78
N TYR A 81 1.04 7.39 -13.38
CA TYR A 81 2.33 7.84 -13.91
C TYR A 81 2.45 7.58 -15.42
N LEU A 82 2.14 6.37 -15.89
CA LEU A 82 2.19 6.02 -17.32
C LEU A 82 1.25 6.90 -18.14
N GLN A 83 0.02 7.07 -17.65
CA GLN A 83 -1.03 7.84 -18.31
C GLN A 83 -0.67 9.32 -18.43
N GLY A 84 -0.21 9.94 -17.33
CA GLY A 84 0.12 11.36 -17.27
C GLY A 84 1.40 11.72 -18.03
N GLN A 85 2.41 10.86 -18.00
CA GLN A 85 3.71 11.16 -18.62
C GLN A 85 3.79 10.75 -20.08
N ASN A 86 3.30 9.56 -20.44
CA ASN A 86 3.61 8.94 -21.72
C ASN A 86 2.42 8.86 -22.68
N LEU A 87 1.26 8.37 -22.21
CA LEU A 87 0.15 8.07 -23.12
C LEU A 87 -0.60 9.32 -23.56
N LYS A 88 -1.04 10.17 -22.61
CA LYS A 88 -1.84 11.38 -22.87
C LYS A 88 -3.05 11.15 -23.81
N LYS A 89 -3.54 9.92 -23.87
CA LYS A 89 -4.65 9.44 -24.72
C LYS A 89 -5.80 8.95 -23.85
N PRO A 90 -7.06 8.97 -24.32
CA PRO A 90 -8.18 8.45 -23.56
C PRO A 90 -8.00 6.95 -23.25
N PHE A 91 -8.55 6.53 -22.11
CA PHE A 91 -8.47 5.15 -21.63
C PHE A 91 -9.28 4.20 -22.53
N ASP A 92 -8.67 3.06 -22.89
CA ASP A 92 -9.35 1.98 -23.62
C ASP A 92 -9.95 0.97 -22.63
N GLN A 93 -11.27 0.80 -22.70
CA GLN A 93 -12.02 -0.07 -21.81
C GLN A 93 -11.68 -1.56 -21.98
N ALA A 94 -11.15 -1.96 -23.14
CA ALA A 94 -10.67 -3.33 -23.37
C ALA A 94 -9.48 -3.70 -22.46
N LEU A 95 -8.76 -2.70 -21.94
CA LEU A 95 -7.59 -2.89 -21.08
C LEU A 95 -7.92 -2.84 -19.57
N ALA A 96 -9.18 -2.58 -19.20
CA ALA A 96 -9.58 -2.36 -17.80
C ALA A 96 -9.22 -3.51 -16.85
N ASN A 97 -9.28 -4.75 -17.33
CA ASN A 97 -9.00 -5.95 -16.55
C ASN A 97 -7.59 -6.51 -16.78
N ARG A 98 -6.67 -5.70 -17.31
CA ARG A 98 -5.29 -6.10 -17.60
C ARG A 98 -4.29 -5.17 -16.92
N LEU A 99 -3.23 -5.75 -16.38
CA LEU A 99 -2.11 -5.00 -15.79
C LEU A 99 -1.12 -4.55 -16.87
N PHE A 100 -1.60 -3.87 -17.92
CA PHE A 100 -0.79 -3.47 -19.09
C PHE A 100 0.29 -2.40 -18.78
N TYR A 101 0.21 -1.79 -17.60
CA TYR A 101 1.03 -0.66 -17.16
C TYR A 101 2.20 -1.05 -16.25
N LEU A 102 2.44 -2.35 -16.03
CA LEU A 102 3.50 -2.82 -15.14
C LEU A 102 4.89 -2.65 -15.73
#